data_AF-A0A8X7N5C5-F1
#
_entry.id   AF-A0A8X7N5C5-F1
#
_cell.length_a   1.000
_cell.length_b   1.000
_cell.length_c   1.000
_cell.angle_alpha   90.00
_cell.angle_beta   90.00
_cell.angle_gamma   90.00
#
_symmetry.space_group_name_H-M   'P 1'
#
loop_
_entity.id
_entity.type
_entity.pdbx_description
1 polymer ?
#
loop_
_entity_poly.entity_id
_entity_poly.type
_entity_poly.pdbx_seq_one_letter_code
_entity_poly.pdbx_strand_id
1 'polypeptide(L)'
;MGSSPSSSPSSRSSWTPQFAGSKAQRTRQILYLLVMQGLGAALISGGINFAVSVGMYLHQSDITMWILAKNTIAGDLGVTILIQVTITFIITSSLIRTDLRSGLAIPLRQPWPPAPPSTSAAQGSANLPPATRYEDTQHRSKFQLLKHNIETFYMVTQQNHIFQSGLSFREHFWRLLRTALQGFILACCVFPWFWGIAIAILAPIYSSKNMGHTWIPMVIKGVYGALLGLVTNPLIALMNLGAHDVAGQQQSSEAADVEKTSPTLGNTSVSSGMHALPEEDEEPELEQEEAVQRMPRSSTGGVLSPSDSRMTLDRVSSNAHEDFESAVDVPVGSSAAVQTTSSS
;
A
#
# COMPACT_ATOMS: atom_id res chain seq x y z
N MET A 1 -56.43 8.11 0.51
CA MET A 1 -55.35 8.57 -0.40
C MET A 1 -54.06 7.90 0.03
N GLY A 2 -53.69 6.80 -0.64
CA GLY A 2 -52.47 6.05 -0.32
C GLY A 2 -51.31 6.60 -1.14
N SER A 3 -50.30 7.15 -0.46
CA SER A 3 -49.04 7.54 -1.06
C SER A 3 -48.26 6.28 -1.46
N SER A 4 -48.13 6.04 -2.77
CA SER A 4 -47.30 4.95 -3.29
C SER A 4 -45.84 5.16 -2.85
N PRO A 5 -45.16 4.14 -2.31
CA PRO A 5 -43.75 4.24 -1.96
C PRO A 5 -42.92 4.43 -3.24
N SER A 6 -42.20 5.55 -3.32
CA SER A 6 -41.23 5.82 -4.38
C SER A 6 -40.13 4.76 -4.31
N SER A 7 -40.13 3.81 -5.24
CA SER A 7 -39.04 2.86 -5.42
C SER A 7 -37.78 3.63 -5.84
N SER A 8 -36.90 3.88 -4.87
CA SER A 8 -35.57 4.43 -5.16
C SER A 8 -34.84 3.45 -6.09
N PRO A 9 -34.29 3.90 -7.22
CA PRO A 9 -33.59 3.01 -8.14
C PRO A 9 -32.45 2.32 -7.40
N SER A 10 -32.47 0.99 -7.40
CA SER A 10 -31.41 0.18 -6.82
C SER A 10 -30.12 0.47 -7.58
N SER A 11 -29.25 1.27 -6.96
CA SER A 11 -27.91 1.58 -7.46
C SER A 11 -27.16 0.27 -7.65
N ARG A 12 -27.02 -0.18 -8.91
CA ARG A 12 -26.19 -1.34 -9.24
C ARG A 12 -24.75 -0.97 -8.93
N SER A 13 -24.13 -1.67 -7.98
CA SER A 13 -22.71 -1.52 -7.67
C SER A 13 -21.87 -1.79 -8.92
N SER A 14 -21.29 -0.75 -9.51
CA SER A 14 -20.41 -0.89 -10.66
C SER A 14 -19.03 -1.35 -10.19
N TRP A 15 -18.50 -2.45 -10.75
CA TRP A 15 -17.12 -2.89 -10.51
C TRP A 15 -16.07 -1.91 -11.04
N THR A 16 -16.47 -0.97 -11.88
CA THR A 16 -15.62 0.10 -12.37
C THR A 16 -15.38 1.15 -11.27
N PRO A 17 -14.13 1.57 -11.04
CA PRO A 17 -13.83 2.62 -10.08
C PRO A 17 -14.46 3.94 -10.52
N GLN A 18 -15.19 4.58 -9.62
CA GLN A 18 -15.81 5.88 -9.89
C GLN A 18 -14.93 7.00 -9.35
N PHE A 19 -14.21 7.66 -10.26
CA PHE A 19 -13.35 8.79 -9.93
C PHE A 19 -14.16 10.05 -9.60
N ALA A 20 -13.76 10.73 -8.52
CA ALA A 20 -14.36 12.01 -8.11
C ALA A 20 -13.89 13.17 -9.00
N GLY A 21 -14.62 14.28 -8.94
CA GLY A 21 -14.20 15.54 -9.57
C GLY A 21 -14.51 15.71 -11.07
N SER A 22 -13.93 16.77 -11.63
CA SER A 22 -14.04 17.19 -13.03
C SER A 22 -13.28 16.25 -13.99
N LYS A 23 -13.46 16.40 -15.30
CA LYS A 23 -12.70 15.63 -16.31
C LYS A 23 -11.19 15.78 -16.12
N ALA A 24 -10.70 16.98 -15.82
CA ALA A 24 -9.28 17.23 -15.60
C ALA A 24 -8.75 16.53 -14.34
N GLN A 25 -9.52 16.58 -13.24
CA GLN A 25 -9.17 15.88 -11.99
C GLN A 25 -9.10 14.36 -12.18
N ARG A 26 -10.07 13.79 -12.92
CA ARG A 26 -10.06 12.37 -13.30
C ARG A 26 -8.83 12.00 -14.10
N THR A 27 -8.47 12.78 -15.12
CA THR A 27 -7.27 12.52 -15.93
C THR A 27 -6.00 12.57 -15.08
N ARG A 28 -5.87 13.57 -14.18
CA ARG A 28 -4.75 13.65 -13.23
C ARG A 28 -4.68 12.41 -12.34
N GLN A 29 -5.82 11.92 -11.84
CA GLN A 29 -5.86 10.74 -10.98
C GLN A 29 -5.50 9.45 -11.72
N ILE A 30 -5.98 9.28 -12.96
CA ILE A 30 -5.60 8.14 -13.80
C ILE A 30 -4.10 8.19 -14.11
N LEU A 31 -3.56 9.37 -14.46
CA LEU A 31 -2.14 9.56 -14.73
C LEU A 31 -1.30 9.25 -13.48
N TYR A 32 -1.74 9.71 -12.30
CA TYR A 32 -1.11 9.39 -11.03
C TYR A 32 -1.06 7.88 -10.77
N LEU A 33 -2.18 7.17 -10.98
CA LEU A 33 -2.25 5.71 -10.80
C LEU A 33 -1.37 4.95 -11.80
N LEU A 34 -1.33 5.37 -13.07
CA LEU A 34 -0.57 4.66 -14.10
C LEU A 34 0.92 4.98 -14.07
N VAL A 35 1.29 6.25 -13.92
CA VAL A 35 2.69 6.68 -14.02
C VAL A 35 3.40 6.54 -12.68
N MET A 36 2.88 7.16 -11.61
CA MET A 36 3.55 7.12 -10.30
C MET A 36 3.37 5.76 -9.64
N GLN A 37 2.12 5.29 -9.52
CA GLN A 37 1.85 4.03 -8.85
C GLN A 37 2.07 2.82 -9.76
N GLY A 38 2.01 2.94 -11.08
CA GLY A 38 2.29 1.84 -12.01
C GLY A 38 3.76 1.79 -12.41
N LEU A 39 4.16 2.66 -13.34
CA LEU A 39 5.49 2.63 -13.94
C LEU A 39 6.61 2.90 -12.92
N GLY A 40 6.45 3.91 -12.05
CA GLY A 40 7.42 4.20 -10.99
C GLY A 40 7.64 3.02 -10.06
N ALA A 41 6.55 2.39 -9.61
CA ALA A 41 6.63 1.20 -8.77
C ALA A 41 7.22 -0.01 -9.50
N ALA A 42 6.94 -0.17 -10.79
CA ALA A 42 7.52 -1.23 -11.62
C ALA A 42 9.04 -1.10 -11.71
N LEU A 43 9.56 0.10 -11.96
CA LEU A 43 11.00 0.35 -12.04
C LEU A 43 11.69 0.07 -10.70
N ILE A 44 11.12 0.56 -9.59
CA ILE A 44 11.67 0.33 -8.25
C ILE A 44 11.62 -1.17 -7.90
N SER A 45 10.47 -1.82 -8.12
CA SER A 45 10.30 -3.25 -7.82
C SER A 45 11.21 -4.12 -8.67
N GLY A 46 11.34 -3.82 -9.96
CA GLY A 46 12.25 -4.53 -10.86
C GLY A 46 13.71 -4.34 -10.48
N GLY A 47 14.10 -3.11 -10.13
CA GLY A 47 15.46 -2.80 -9.67
C GLY A 47 15.83 -3.54 -8.37
N ILE A 48 14.94 -3.54 -7.38
CA ILE A 48 15.18 -4.26 -6.10
C ILE A 48 15.30 -5.77 -6.36
N ASN A 49 14.40 -6.35 -7.14
CA ASN A 49 14.45 -7.78 -7.45
C ASN A 49 15.70 -8.17 -8.25
N PHE A 50 16.08 -7.33 -9.20
CA PHE A 50 17.33 -7.49 -9.94
C PHE A 50 18.53 -7.44 -8.98
N ALA A 51 18.62 -6.45 -8.10
CA ALA A 51 19.73 -6.33 -7.14
C ALA A 51 19.83 -7.55 -6.21
N VAL A 52 18.70 -8.02 -5.66
CA VAL A 52 18.64 -9.23 -4.84
C VAL A 52 19.11 -10.45 -5.63
N SER A 53 18.67 -10.58 -6.88
CA SER A 53 19.06 -11.69 -7.75
C SER A 53 20.55 -11.68 -8.10
N VAL A 54 21.16 -10.51 -8.27
CA VAL A 54 22.61 -10.38 -8.49
C VAL A 54 23.35 -10.90 -7.26
N GLY A 55 22.95 -10.47 -6.05
CA GLY A 55 23.54 -10.94 -4.81
C GLY A 55 23.42 -12.46 -4.62
N MET A 56 22.30 -13.06 -5.04
CA MET A 56 22.05 -14.49 -4.89
C MET A 56 22.75 -15.34 -5.96
N TYR A 57 22.77 -14.89 -7.22
CA TYR A 57 23.09 -15.76 -8.37
C TYR A 57 24.44 -15.49 -9.02
N LEU A 58 25.06 -14.32 -8.82
CA LEU A 58 26.26 -13.92 -9.56
C LEU A 58 27.43 -14.90 -9.43
N HIS A 59 27.58 -15.52 -8.26
CA HIS A 59 28.68 -16.44 -7.96
C HIS A 59 28.26 -17.92 -7.87
N GLN A 60 27.04 -18.26 -8.27
CA GLN A 60 26.52 -19.63 -8.18
C GLN A 60 26.76 -20.38 -9.50
N SER A 61 27.34 -21.56 -9.41
CA SER A 61 27.67 -22.41 -10.57
C SER A 61 26.54 -23.35 -10.99
N ASP A 62 25.58 -23.61 -10.09
CA ASP A 62 24.48 -24.53 -10.34
C ASP A 62 23.14 -23.89 -9.96
N ILE A 63 22.45 -23.40 -10.99
CA ILE A 63 21.14 -22.76 -10.87
C ILE A 63 20.18 -23.53 -11.75
N THR A 64 19.19 -24.15 -11.14
CA THR A 64 18.20 -24.97 -11.84
C THR A 64 16.79 -24.43 -11.62
N MET A 65 15.88 -24.76 -12.52
CA MET A 65 14.52 -24.27 -12.44
C MET A 65 13.74 -24.88 -11.25
N TRP A 66 13.89 -26.19 -11.03
CA TRP A 66 12.95 -26.99 -10.21
C TRP A 66 13.55 -27.67 -8.98
N ILE A 67 14.86 -27.92 -8.94
CA ILE A 67 15.45 -28.79 -7.91
C ILE A 67 15.62 -27.99 -6.62
N LEU A 68 14.70 -28.11 -5.67
CA LEU A 68 14.69 -27.39 -4.38
C LEU A 68 15.99 -27.55 -3.57
N ALA A 69 16.71 -28.66 -3.76
CA ALA A 69 18.01 -28.89 -3.13
C ALA A 69 19.13 -27.99 -3.70
N LYS A 70 18.91 -27.38 -4.86
CA LYS A 70 19.77 -26.38 -5.50
C LYS A 70 19.03 -25.04 -5.47
N ASN A 71 19.73 -23.93 -5.71
CA ASN A 71 19.09 -22.62 -5.76
C ASN A 71 18.02 -22.61 -6.88
N THR A 72 16.73 -22.67 -6.50
CA THR A 72 15.62 -22.73 -7.46
C THR A 72 15.11 -21.37 -7.83
N ILE A 73 14.99 -21.13 -9.15
CA ILE A 73 14.31 -19.94 -9.65
C ILE A 73 12.81 -20.04 -9.38
N ALA A 74 12.19 -21.21 -9.56
CA ALA A 74 10.74 -21.36 -9.36
C ALA A 74 10.29 -21.05 -7.92
N GLY A 75 11.04 -21.54 -6.92
CA GLY A 75 10.76 -21.27 -5.52
C GLY A 75 10.96 -19.79 -5.17
N ASP A 76 12.06 -19.21 -5.65
CA ASP A 76 12.38 -17.80 -5.42
C ASP A 76 11.33 -16.84 -6.03
N LEU A 77 10.87 -17.10 -7.26
CA LEU A 77 9.77 -16.35 -7.88
C LEU A 77 8.47 -16.46 -7.06
N GLY A 78 8.17 -17.63 -6.51
CA GLY A 78 7.00 -17.84 -5.67
C GLY A 78 7.06 -17.04 -4.36
N VAL A 79 8.18 -17.14 -3.65
CA VAL A 79 8.41 -16.40 -2.39
C VAL A 79 8.42 -14.89 -2.63
N THR A 80 8.97 -14.45 -3.77
CA THR A 80 8.99 -13.04 -4.17
C THR A 80 7.59 -12.44 -4.17
N ILE A 81 6.57 -13.13 -4.69
CA ILE A 81 5.19 -12.61 -4.68
C ILE A 81 4.70 -12.35 -3.25
N LEU A 82 4.90 -13.33 -2.36
CA LEU A 82 4.41 -13.27 -0.99
C LEU A 82 5.03 -12.09 -0.23
N ILE A 83 6.36 -11.96 -0.33
CA ILE A 83 7.09 -10.89 0.36
C ILE A 83 6.82 -9.53 -0.29
N GLN A 84 6.98 -9.43 -1.61
CA GLN A 84 6.87 -8.15 -2.33
C GLN A 84 5.46 -7.58 -2.23
N VAL A 85 4.41 -8.36 -2.49
CA VAL A 85 3.04 -7.83 -2.42
C VAL A 85 2.69 -7.40 -0.99
N THR A 86 3.16 -8.14 0.02
CA THR A 86 2.96 -7.76 1.43
C THR A 86 3.63 -6.44 1.78
N ILE A 87 4.91 -6.27 1.44
CA ILE A 87 5.66 -5.05 1.72
C ILE A 87 5.11 -3.87 0.92
N THR A 88 4.84 -4.07 -0.37
CA THR A 88 4.21 -3.06 -1.23
C THR A 88 2.88 -2.61 -0.65
N PHE A 89 2.05 -3.53 -0.13
CA PHE A 89 0.80 -3.17 0.52
C PHE A 89 1.01 -2.22 1.70
N ILE A 90 1.98 -2.50 2.57
CA ILE A 90 2.31 -1.66 3.73
C ILE A 90 2.77 -0.27 3.30
N ILE A 91 3.71 -0.22 2.35
CA ILE A 91 4.31 1.05 1.87
C ILE A 91 3.25 1.89 1.17
N THR A 92 2.52 1.32 0.22
CA THR A 92 1.57 2.05 -0.61
C THR A 92 0.35 2.53 0.17
N SER A 93 -0.13 1.74 1.14
CA SER A 93 -1.19 2.17 2.05
C SER A 93 -0.77 3.38 2.89
N SER A 94 0.52 3.47 3.24
CA SER A 94 1.08 4.60 3.99
C SER A 94 1.29 5.84 3.10
N LEU A 95 1.83 5.65 1.89
CA LEU A 95 2.10 6.73 0.94
C LEU A 95 0.80 7.40 0.49
N ILE A 96 -0.19 6.63 0.06
CA ILE A 96 -1.45 7.20 -0.45
C ILE A 96 -2.15 8.05 0.58
N ARG A 97 -2.03 7.70 1.84
CA ARG A 97 -2.61 8.50 2.90
C ARG A 97 -1.91 9.85 3.06
N THR A 98 -0.59 9.86 2.92
CA THR A 98 0.19 11.10 2.88
C THR A 98 -0.17 11.92 1.63
N ASP A 99 -0.39 11.25 0.50
CA ASP A 99 -0.81 11.89 -0.76
C ASP A 99 -2.24 12.45 -0.69
N LEU A 100 -3.15 11.79 0.04
CA LEU A 100 -4.49 12.31 0.30
C LEU A 100 -4.47 13.54 1.20
N ARG A 101 -3.62 13.55 2.24
CA ARG A 101 -3.47 14.71 3.13
C ARG A 101 -2.84 15.92 2.44
N SER A 102 -1.91 15.69 1.52
CA SER A 102 -1.30 16.75 0.71
C SER A 102 -2.18 17.23 -0.46
N GLY A 103 -3.33 16.58 -0.71
CA GLY A 103 -4.18 16.87 -1.86
C GLY A 103 -3.56 16.46 -3.20
N LEU A 104 -2.53 15.61 -3.18
CA LEU A 104 -1.89 15.06 -4.37
C LEU A 104 -2.79 13.98 -5.02
N ALA A 105 -3.47 13.20 -4.19
CA ALA A 105 -4.48 12.22 -4.59
C ALA A 105 -5.90 12.67 -4.17
N ILE A 106 -6.91 12.21 -4.91
CA ILE A 106 -8.33 12.49 -4.64
C ILE A 106 -9.00 11.16 -4.26
N PRO A 107 -9.82 11.10 -3.19
CA PRO A 107 -10.56 9.88 -2.86
C PRO A 107 -11.51 9.46 -4.00
N LEU A 108 -11.82 8.17 -4.09
CA LEU A 108 -12.85 7.70 -5.03
C LEU A 108 -14.25 8.14 -4.53
N ARG A 109 -15.25 8.19 -5.43
CA ARG A 109 -16.64 8.49 -5.04
C ARG A 109 -17.35 7.35 -4.32
N GLN A 110 -16.78 6.15 -4.44
CA GLN A 110 -17.34 4.95 -3.87
C GLN A 110 -16.18 4.01 -3.50
N PRO A 111 -16.35 3.16 -2.50
CA PRO A 111 -15.37 2.15 -2.16
C PRO A 111 -15.10 1.22 -3.33
N TRP A 112 -13.83 0.85 -3.48
CA TRP A 112 -13.38 -0.11 -4.47
C TRP A 112 -12.49 -1.16 -3.79
N PRO A 113 -12.77 -2.46 -3.94
CA PRO A 113 -13.94 -3.04 -4.61
C PRO A 113 -15.27 -2.61 -3.93
N PRO A 114 -16.41 -2.61 -4.68
CA PRO A 114 -17.69 -2.18 -4.14
C PRO A 114 -18.10 -3.02 -2.92
N ALA A 115 -18.47 -2.36 -1.83
CA ALA A 115 -19.04 -3.05 -0.69
C ALA A 115 -20.43 -3.63 -1.06
N PRO A 116 -20.80 -4.83 -0.58
CA PRO A 116 -22.13 -5.35 -0.80
C PRO A 116 -23.20 -4.44 -0.16
N PRO A 117 -24.44 -4.48 -0.65
CA PRO A 117 -25.52 -3.61 -0.19
C PRO A 117 -25.82 -3.71 1.32
N SER A 118 -25.41 -4.80 1.99
CA SER A 118 -25.61 -4.95 3.44
C SER A 118 -24.80 -3.96 4.29
N THR A 119 -23.65 -3.46 3.81
CA THR A 119 -22.83 -2.48 4.55
C THR A 119 -23.39 -1.07 4.41
N SER A 120 -23.99 -0.75 3.25
CA SER A 120 -24.77 0.48 3.05
C SER A 120 -26.15 0.42 3.73
N ALA A 121 -26.75 -0.78 3.82
CA ALA A 121 -27.96 -1.00 4.61
C ALA A 121 -27.71 -0.88 6.12
N ALA A 122 -26.48 -1.13 6.60
CA ALA A 122 -26.10 -0.81 7.98
C ALA A 122 -26.18 0.69 8.28
N GLN A 123 -25.97 1.54 7.26
CA GLN A 123 -26.14 3.00 7.35
C GLN A 123 -27.62 3.40 7.48
N GLY A 124 -28.55 2.62 6.91
CA GLY A 124 -29.99 2.73 7.17
C GLY A 124 -30.45 2.03 8.47
N SER A 125 -29.71 1.01 8.92
CA SER A 125 -30.00 0.22 10.13
C SER A 125 -29.52 0.88 11.42
N ALA A 126 -28.73 1.96 11.34
CA ALA A 126 -28.47 2.83 12.49
C ALA A 126 -29.78 3.37 13.11
N ASN A 127 -30.83 3.51 12.30
CA ASN A 127 -32.18 3.92 12.73
C ASN A 127 -33.13 2.76 13.08
N LEU A 128 -32.68 1.49 12.99
CA LEU A 128 -33.49 0.33 13.35
C LEU A 128 -33.28 -0.04 14.83
N PRO A 129 -34.36 -0.33 15.60
CA PRO A 129 -34.27 -0.68 17.01
C PRO A 129 -33.31 -1.87 17.24
N PRO A 130 -32.55 -1.90 18.35
CA PRO A 130 -31.54 -2.93 18.65
C PRO A 130 -32.07 -4.37 18.54
N ALA A 131 -33.36 -4.57 18.82
CA ALA A 131 -34.04 -5.87 18.77
C ALA A 131 -34.10 -6.48 17.36
N THR A 132 -34.00 -5.68 16.29
CA THR A 132 -34.07 -6.17 14.90
C THR A 132 -32.72 -6.44 14.26
N ARG A 133 -31.62 -6.03 14.90
CA ARG A 133 -30.26 -6.13 14.32
C ARG A 133 -29.66 -7.54 14.45
N TYR A 134 -30.20 -8.38 15.32
CA TYR A 134 -29.61 -9.69 15.66
C TYR A 134 -30.12 -10.85 14.79
N GLU A 135 -31.39 -10.83 14.35
CA GLU A 135 -31.98 -11.98 13.66
C GLU A 135 -31.47 -12.21 12.23
N ASP A 136 -30.99 -11.17 11.54
CA ASP A 136 -30.60 -11.29 10.12
C ASP A 136 -29.20 -11.91 9.92
N THR A 137 -28.46 -12.17 11.00
CA THR A 137 -27.12 -12.79 10.92
C THR A 137 -27.15 -14.32 10.91
N GLN A 138 -28.25 -14.95 11.35
CA GLN A 138 -28.28 -16.38 11.63
C GLN A 138 -28.41 -17.26 10.38
N HIS A 139 -28.90 -16.73 9.25
CA HIS A 139 -29.16 -17.51 8.04
C HIS A 139 -28.14 -17.32 6.91
N ARG A 140 -27.02 -16.63 7.18
CA ARG A 140 -25.99 -16.35 6.17
C ARG A 140 -25.14 -17.60 5.91
N SER A 141 -25.04 -18.02 4.65
CA SER A 141 -24.20 -19.16 4.28
C SER A 141 -22.74 -18.91 4.67
N LYS A 142 -21.99 -19.97 5.03
CA LYS A 142 -20.56 -19.87 5.40
C LYS A 142 -19.74 -19.11 4.34
N PHE A 143 -20.11 -19.23 3.07
CA PHE A 143 -19.50 -18.49 1.97
C PHE A 143 -19.80 -16.98 2.02
N GLN A 144 -21.03 -16.58 2.33
CA GLN A 144 -21.37 -15.17 2.52
C GLN A 144 -20.68 -14.57 3.75
N LEU A 145 -20.50 -15.36 4.80
CA LEU A 145 -19.79 -14.96 6.01
C LEU A 145 -18.28 -14.80 5.74
N LEU A 146 -17.68 -15.72 4.99
CA LEU A 146 -16.29 -15.59 4.52
C LEU A 146 -16.10 -14.36 3.62
N LYS A 147 -17.01 -14.17 2.65
CA LYS A 147 -17.02 -13.00 1.76
C LYS A 147 -17.11 -11.71 2.57
N HIS A 148 -18.05 -11.65 3.52
CA HIS A 148 -18.23 -10.50 4.40
C HIS A 148 -17.01 -10.23 5.28
N ASN A 149 -16.35 -11.29 5.78
CA ASN A 149 -15.12 -11.16 6.56
C ASN A 149 -13.97 -10.62 5.69
N ILE A 150 -13.80 -11.10 4.47
CA ILE A 150 -12.77 -10.58 3.54
C ILE A 150 -13.05 -9.11 3.21
N GLU A 151 -14.29 -8.75 2.93
CA GLU A 151 -14.69 -7.39 2.59
C GLU A 151 -14.54 -6.42 3.78
N THR A 152 -14.97 -6.83 4.97
CA THR A 152 -14.77 -6.07 6.21
C THR A 152 -13.28 -5.94 6.52
N PHE A 153 -12.50 -6.99 6.25
CA PHE A 153 -11.06 -6.98 6.45
C PHE A 153 -10.35 -5.95 5.56
N TYR A 154 -10.81 -5.72 4.32
CA TYR A 154 -10.30 -4.65 3.46
C TYR A 154 -10.78 -3.25 3.89
N MET A 155 -11.99 -3.11 4.42
CA MET A 155 -12.49 -1.84 5.00
C MET A 155 -11.70 -1.41 6.25
N VAL A 156 -11.23 -2.36 7.06
CA VAL A 156 -10.49 -2.09 8.31
C VAL A 156 -9.07 -1.53 8.07
N THR A 157 -8.57 -1.51 6.83
CA THR A 157 -7.32 -0.79 6.44
C THR A 157 -7.29 0.67 6.90
N GLN A 158 -8.45 1.30 7.10
CA GLN A 158 -8.59 2.70 7.52
C GLN A 158 -7.96 3.01 8.89
N GLN A 159 -7.97 2.05 9.84
CA GLN A 159 -7.43 2.26 11.19
C GLN A 159 -5.90 2.16 11.28
N ASN A 160 -5.23 1.75 10.21
CA ASN A 160 -3.79 1.50 10.23
C ASN A 160 -2.98 2.77 9.89
N HIS A 161 -3.12 3.82 10.69
CA HIS A 161 -2.08 4.85 10.75
C HIS A 161 -0.85 4.25 11.43
N ILE A 162 0.10 3.78 10.63
CA ILE A 162 1.38 3.25 11.12
C ILE A 162 2.31 4.38 11.59
N PHE A 163 2.10 5.62 11.13
CA PHE A 163 2.97 6.76 11.43
C PHE A 163 2.28 7.87 12.22
N GLN A 164 1.26 7.54 13.01
CA GLN A 164 0.67 8.51 13.93
C GLN A 164 1.61 8.70 15.13
N SER A 165 2.16 9.90 15.28
CA SER A 165 2.93 10.28 16.46
C SER A 165 2.07 10.15 17.73
N GLY A 166 2.61 9.54 18.79
CA GLY A 166 1.96 9.44 20.10
C GLY A 166 1.34 8.08 20.46
N LEU A 167 1.46 7.06 19.60
CA LEU A 167 0.98 5.70 19.92
C LEU A 167 2.06 4.85 20.60
N SER A 168 1.63 3.85 21.37
CA SER A 168 2.56 2.88 21.98
C SER A 168 3.22 2.00 20.91
N PHE A 169 4.46 1.55 21.14
CA PHE A 169 5.14 0.62 20.22
C PHE A 169 4.31 -0.66 19.96
N ARG A 170 3.60 -1.15 20.97
CA ARG A 170 2.73 -2.34 20.84
C ARG A 170 1.58 -2.10 19.86
N GLU A 171 1.01 -0.90 19.85
CA GLU A 171 -0.09 -0.53 18.94
C GLU A 171 0.43 -0.36 17.52
N HIS A 172 1.59 0.26 17.35
CA HIS A 172 2.28 0.35 16.06
C HIS A 172 2.53 -1.04 15.47
N PHE A 173 3.08 -1.96 16.26
CA PHE A 173 3.34 -3.33 15.83
C PHE A 173 2.05 -4.07 15.45
N TRP A 174 0.98 -3.95 16.25
CA TRP A 174 -0.29 -4.60 15.94
C TRP A 174 -0.95 -4.07 14.66
N ARG A 175 -0.86 -2.76 14.42
CA ARG A 175 -1.32 -2.12 13.17
C ARG A 175 -0.49 -2.56 11.97
N LEU A 176 0.84 -2.63 12.13
CA LEU A 176 1.75 -3.13 11.11
C LEU A 176 1.43 -4.59 10.76
N LEU A 177 1.28 -5.46 11.77
CA LEU A 177 0.98 -6.88 11.58
C LEU A 177 -0.37 -7.08 10.88
N ARG A 178 -1.40 -6.31 11.25
CA ARG A 178 -2.70 -6.36 10.58
C ARG A 178 -2.61 -5.93 9.11
N THR A 179 -1.85 -4.87 8.83
CA THR A 179 -1.61 -4.38 7.47
C THR A 179 -0.81 -5.40 6.65
N ALA A 180 0.19 -6.04 7.27
CA ALA A 180 0.97 -7.11 6.67
C ALA A 180 0.08 -8.33 6.36
N LEU A 181 -0.84 -8.71 7.25
CA LEU A 181 -1.78 -9.79 7.01
C LEU A 181 -2.73 -9.49 5.83
N GLN A 182 -3.16 -8.24 5.67
CA GLN A 182 -3.91 -7.76 4.50
C GLN A 182 -3.11 -7.90 3.21
N GLY A 183 -1.88 -7.40 3.20
CA GLY A 183 -0.97 -7.57 2.06
C GLY A 183 -0.71 -9.04 1.73
N PHE A 184 -0.55 -9.88 2.75
CA PHE A 184 -0.29 -11.31 2.59
C PHE A 184 -1.49 -12.05 2.00
N ILE A 185 -2.72 -11.76 2.45
CA ILE A 185 -3.93 -12.35 1.85
C ILE A 185 -4.05 -11.95 0.38
N LEU A 186 -3.81 -10.68 0.05
CA LEU A 186 -3.76 -10.24 -1.34
C LEU A 186 -2.67 -10.98 -2.13
N ALA A 187 -1.50 -11.17 -1.53
CA ALA A 187 -0.40 -11.92 -2.14
C ALA A 187 -0.80 -13.37 -2.45
N CYS A 188 -1.47 -14.06 -1.52
CA CYS A 188 -2.02 -15.40 -1.74
C CYS A 188 -3.04 -15.45 -2.89
N CYS A 189 -3.86 -14.41 -3.07
CA CYS A 189 -4.79 -14.31 -4.19
C CYS A 189 -4.09 -14.11 -5.54
N VAL A 190 -3.02 -13.30 -5.57
CA VAL A 190 -2.26 -12.97 -6.78
C VAL A 190 -1.27 -14.10 -7.15
N PHE A 191 -0.80 -14.85 -6.15
CA PHE A 191 0.20 -15.91 -6.28
C PHE A 191 -0.08 -16.92 -7.41
N PRO A 192 -1.22 -17.64 -7.44
CA PRO A 192 -1.43 -18.70 -8.43
C PRO A 192 -1.41 -18.17 -9.87
N TRP A 193 -1.81 -16.92 -10.08
CA TRP A 193 -1.84 -16.31 -11.41
C TRP A 193 -0.44 -15.92 -11.86
N PHE A 194 0.28 -15.10 -11.09
CA PHE A 194 1.60 -14.60 -11.48
C PHE A 194 2.65 -15.70 -11.47
N TRP A 195 2.64 -16.57 -10.46
CA TRP A 195 3.55 -17.69 -10.39
C TRP A 195 3.23 -18.72 -11.48
N GLY A 196 1.96 -19.11 -11.63
CA GLY A 196 1.54 -20.09 -12.64
C GLY A 196 1.89 -19.66 -14.07
N ILE A 197 1.63 -18.40 -14.43
CA ILE A 197 1.98 -17.85 -15.75
C ILE A 197 3.51 -17.83 -15.93
N ALA A 198 4.27 -17.40 -14.93
CA ALA A 198 5.73 -17.37 -15.01
C ALA A 198 6.31 -18.78 -15.21
N ILE A 199 5.85 -19.77 -14.45
CA ILE A 199 6.28 -21.16 -14.58
C ILE A 199 5.88 -21.73 -15.95
N ALA A 200 4.67 -21.45 -16.42
CA ALA A 200 4.20 -21.91 -17.74
C ALA A 200 5.10 -21.41 -18.88
N ILE A 201 5.64 -20.19 -18.77
CA ILE A 201 6.55 -19.60 -19.76
C ILE A 201 7.98 -20.10 -19.59
N LEU A 202 8.50 -20.08 -18.36
CA LEU A 202 9.92 -20.32 -18.08
C LEU A 202 10.27 -21.81 -18.08
N ALA A 203 9.37 -22.68 -17.62
CA ALA A 203 9.67 -24.11 -17.50
C ALA A 203 10.02 -24.73 -18.86
N PRO A 204 9.26 -24.55 -19.96
CA PRO A 204 9.64 -25.14 -21.25
C PRO A 204 10.99 -24.64 -21.79
N ILE A 205 11.36 -23.40 -21.47
CA ILE A 205 12.58 -22.76 -22.02
C ILE A 205 13.84 -23.21 -21.25
N TYR A 206 13.71 -23.42 -19.94
CA TYR A 206 14.85 -23.59 -19.03
C TYR A 206 14.83 -24.87 -18.17
N SER A 207 13.85 -25.77 -18.32
CA SER A 207 13.69 -26.97 -17.45
C SER A 207 14.97 -27.81 -17.29
N SER A 208 15.74 -28.01 -18.36
CA SER A 208 16.93 -28.86 -18.39
C SER A 208 18.26 -28.10 -18.42
N LYS A 209 18.24 -26.77 -18.32
CA LYS A 209 19.45 -25.94 -18.47
C LYS A 209 19.96 -25.48 -17.11
N ASN A 210 21.25 -25.66 -16.88
CA ASN A 210 21.94 -24.97 -15.79
C ASN A 210 22.17 -23.51 -16.21
N MET A 211 21.69 -22.57 -15.40
CA MET A 211 21.80 -21.13 -15.63
C MET A 211 22.93 -20.47 -14.81
N GLY A 212 23.79 -21.27 -14.18
CA GLY A 212 24.97 -20.80 -13.47
C GLY A 212 25.88 -19.92 -14.36
N HIS A 213 26.51 -18.91 -13.74
CA HIS A 213 27.36 -17.92 -14.40
C HIS A 213 26.71 -17.10 -15.53
N THR A 214 25.39 -17.15 -15.68
CA THR A 214 24.65 -16.32 -16.65
C THR A 214 23.89 -15.20 -15.96
N TRP A 215 23.56 -14.16 -16.73
CA TRP A 215 22.72 -13.04 -16.26
C TRP A 215 21.22 -13.35 -16.36
N ILE A 216 20.86 -14.50 -16.91
CA ILE A 216 19.48 -14.89 -17.20
C ILE A 216 18.60 -14.89 -15.93
N PRO A 217 19.01 -15.51 -14.81
CA PRO A 217 18.22 -15.48 -13.58
C PRO A 217 17.95 -14.06 -13.08
N MET A 218 18.94 -13.17 -13.28
CA MET A 218 18.85 -11.79 -12.80
C MET A 218 17.84 -11.00 -13.61
N VAL A 219 17.90 -11.11 -14.94
CA VAL A 219 16.94 -10.48 -15.85
C VAL A 219 15.53 -11.03 -15.62
N ILE A 220 15.37 -12.35 -15.48
CA ILE A 220 14.08 -12.99 -15.20
C ILE A 220 13.47 -12.37 -13.93
N LYS A 221 14.24 -12.33 -12.83
CA LYS A 221 13.74 -11.81 -11.56
C LYS A 221 13.47 -10.31 -11.60
N GLY A 222 14.31 -9.53 -12.28
CA GLY A 222 14.08 -8.09 -12.48
C GLY A 222 12.79 -7.79 -13.26
N VAL A 223 12.59 -8.45 -14.41
CA VAL A 223 11.37 -8.29 -15.22
C VAL A 223 10.14 -8.77 -14.45
N TYR A 224 10.26 -9.91 -13.75
CA TYR A 224 9.18 -10.45 -12.93
C TYR A 224 8.74 -9.47 -11.83
N GLY A 225 9.70 -8.93 -11.07
CA GLY A 225 9.45 -7.93 -10.03
C GLY A 225 8.83 -6.66 -10.60
N ALA A 226 9.26 -6.22 -11.80
CA ALA A 226 8.71 -5.06 -12.46
C ALA A 226 7.25 -5.26 -12.88
N LEU A 227 6.92 -6.39 -13.52
CA LEU A 227 5.54 -6.71 -13.92
C LEU A 227 4.63 -6.87 -12.72
N LEU A 228 5.12 -7.51 -11.65
CA LEU A 228 4.37 -7.64 -10.40
C LEU A 228 4.09 -6.27 -9.79
N GLY A 229 5.09 -5.38 -9.72
CA GLY A 229 4.93 -4.01 -9.23
C GLY A 229 3.97 -3.17 -10.08
N LEU A 230 4.08 -3.28 -11.42
CA LEU A 230 3.24 -2.56 -12.38
C LEU A 230 1.75 -2.85 -12.20
N VAL A 231 1.40 -4.09 -11.87
CA VAL A 231 0.00 -4.52 -11.73
C VAL A 231 -0.49 -4.37 -10.29
N THR A 232 0.28 -4.84 -9.32
CA THR A 232 -0.18 -4.90 -7.92
C THR A 232 -0.23 -3.54 -7.27
N ASN A 233 0.70 -2.63 -7.60
CA ASN A 233 0.77 -1.35 -6.90
C ASN A 233 -0.39 -0.39 -7.23
N PRO A 234 -0.81 -0.20 -8.51
CA PRO A 234 -2.02 0.55 -8.83
C PRO A 234 -3.29 -0.10 -8.25
N LEU A 235 -3.34 -1.43 -8.18
CA LEU A 235 -4.45 -2.17 -7.59
C LEU A 235 -4.60 -1.86 -6.10
N ILE A 236 -3.50 -2.00 -5.35
CA ILE A 236 -3.43 -1.65 -3.93
C ILE A 236 -3.76 -0.17 -3.74
N ALA A 237 -3.31 0.68 -4.66
CA ALA A 237 -3.58 2.09 -4.58
C ALA A 237 -5.06 2.42 -4.72
N LEU A 238 -5.72 1.78 -5.68
CA LEU A 238 -7.15 1.92 -5.91
C LEU A 238 -7.97 1.45 -4.71
N MET A 239 -7.56 0.35 -4.08
CA MET A 239 -8.19 -0.16 -2.85
C MET A 239 -8.11 0.83 -1.70
N ASN A 240 -6.92 1.42 -1.49
CA ASN A 240 -6.71 2.41 -0.43
C ASN A 240 -7.47 3.73 -0.70
N LEU A 241 -7.54 4.18 -1.95
CA LEU A 241 -8.31 5.38 -2.33
C LEU A 241 -9.81 5.19 -2.15
N GLY A 242 -10.33 3.99 -2.42
CA GLY A 242 -11.74 3.65 -2.21
C GLY A 242 -12.13 3.60 -0.74
N ALA A 243 -11.23 3.10 0.12
CA ALA A 243 -11.52 2.96 1.52
C ALA A 243 -11.61 4.31 2.27
N HIS A 244 -11.00 5.39 1.76
CA HIS A 244 -10.96 6.70 2.43
C HIS A 244 -12.27 7.49 2.34
N ASP A 245 -13.09 7.28 1.30
CA ASP A 245 -14.37 7.97 1.14
C ASP A 245 -15.42 7.51 2.17
N VAL A 246 -15.46 6.21 2.45
CA VAL A 246 -16.36 5.62 3.45
C VAL A 246 -16.10 6.20 4.85
N ALA A 247 -14.83 6.42 5.20
CA ALA A 247 -14.45 6.98 6.50
C ALA A 247 -14.88 8.45 6.66
N GLY A 248 -14.73 9.26 5.60
CA GLY A 248 -15.17 10.67 5.63
C GLY A 248 -16.70 10.81 5.76
N GLN A 249 -17.46 9.92 5.10
CA GLN A 249 -18.92 9.88 5.23
C GLN A 249 -19.37 9.45 6.62
N GLN A 250 -18.75 8.44 7.23
CA GLN A 250 -19.09 7.99 8.59
C GLN A 250 -18.87 9.09 9.63
N GLN A 251 -17.74 9.80 9.58
CA GLN A 251 -17.46 10.91 10.50
C GLN A 251 -18.46 12.06 10.35
N SER A 252 -18.86 12.36 9.11
CA SER A 252 -19.84 13.42 8.84
C SER A 252 -21.24 13.05 9.33
N SER A 253 -21.66 11.79 9.19
CA SER A 253 -22.94 11.31 9.72
C SER A 253 -22.97 11.30 11.25
N GLU A 254 -21.90 10.85 11.90
CA GLU A 254 -21.81 10.83 13.37
C GLU A 254 -21.83 12.24 13.96
N ALA A 255 -21.14 13.20 13.33
CA ALA A 255 -21.20 14.60 13.75
C ALA A 255 -22.62 15.19 13.64
N ALA A 256 -23.36 14.86 12.58
CA ALA A 256 -24.73 15.31 12.39
C ALA A 256 -25.71 14.70 13.41
N ASP A 257 -25.48 13.47 13.85
CA ASP A 257 -26.30 12.80 14.87
C ASP A 257 -26.01 13.33 16.28
N VAL A 258 -24.74 13.65 16.59
CA VAL A 258 -24.34 14.31 17.85
C VAL A 258 -24.94 15.71 17.97
N GLU A 259 -24.99 16.47 16.86
CA GLU A 259 -25.63 17.78 16.84
C GLU A 259 -27.15 17.69 17.13
N LYS A 260 -27.82 16.64 16.64
CA LYS A 260 -29.26 16.42 16.89
C LYS A 260 -29.60 15.89 18.28
N THR A 261 -28.66 15.22 18.95
CA THR A 261 -28.90 14.62 20.28
C THR A 261 -28.45 15.50 21.45
N SER A 262 -27.85 16.67 21.17
CA SER A 262 -27.64 17.68 22.20
C SER A 262 -29.01 18.23 22.65
N PRO A 263 -29.40 18.06 23.93
CA PRO A 263 -30.68 18.57 24.40
C PRO A 263 -30.67 20.09 24.32
N THR A 264 -31.60 20.64 23.54
CA THR A 264 -31.98 22.05 23.58
C THR A 264 -32.42 22.40 25.00
N LEU A 265 -31.46 22.79 25.84
CA LEU A 265 -31.73 23.45 27.10
C LEU A 265 -32.47 24.75 26.77
N GLY A 266 -33.75 24.77 27.11
CA GLY A 266 -34.70 25.79 26.71
C GLY A 266 -34.24 27.20 27.07
N ASN A 267 -34.10 28.04 26.05
CA ASN A 267 -34.05 29.48 26.23
C ASN A 267 -35.44 29.95 26.67
N THR A 268 -35.53 30.28 27.96
CA THR A 268 -36.67 30.99 28.52
C THR A 268 -36.66 32.40 27.95
N SER A 269 -37.71 32.75 27.21
CA SER A 269 -37.96 34.08 26.70
C SER A 269 -38.24 35.06 27.85
N VAL A 270 -37.37 36.04 28.03
CA VAL A 270 -37.73 37.30 28.71
C VAL A 270 -37.79 38.38 27.64
N SER A 271 -39.02 38.70 27.29
CA SER A 271 -39.43 39.88 26.54
C SER A 271 -39.17 41.13 27.38
N SER A 272 -38.39 42.08 26.86
CA SER A 272 -38.46 43.49 27.29
C SER A 272 -38.04 44.36 26.12
N GLY A 273 -38.91 45.29 25.74
CA GLY A 273 -38.94 45.92 24.43
C GLY A 273 -38.17 47.24 24.28
N MET A 274 -38.23 47.72 23.03
CA MET A 274 -38.14 49.11 22.56
C MET A 274 -36.87 49.91 22.85
N HIS A 275 -36.09 50.19 21.80
CA HIS A 275 -36.07 51.54 21.21
C HIS A 275 -35.44 51.53 19.81
N ALA A 276 -36.09 52.23 18.88
CA ALA A 276 -35.65 52.50 17.51
C ALA A 276 -35.02 53.90 17.40
N LEU A 277 -34.27 54.09 16.29
CA LEU A 277 -33.73 55.31 15.62
C LEU A 277 -32.18 55.36 15.58
N PRO A 278 -31.57 56.03 14.58
CA PRO A 278 -31.88 56.07 13.15
C PRO A 278 -30.63 55.80 12.26
N GLU A 279 -30.88 55.76 10.96
CA GLU A 279 -29.91 55.67 9.85
C GLU A 279 -28.85 56.80 9.89
N GLU A 280 -27.59 56.43 9.64
CA GLU A 280 -26.57 57.35 9.12
C GLU A 280 -25.97 56.73 7.85
N ASP A 281 -26.19 57.43 6.75
CA ASP A 281 -25.51 57.31 5.46
C ASP A 281 -24.06 57.81 5.59
N GLU A 282 -23.07 57.03 5.15
CA GLU A 282 -21.82 57.59 4.62
C GLU A 282 -21.31 56.77 3.42
N GLU A 283 -20.96 57.53 2.37
CA GLU A 283 -20.59 57.17 1.01
C GLU A 283 -19.18 56.55 0.87
N PRO A 284 -18.82 56.04 -0.33
CA PRO A 284 -17.56 55.37 -0.59
C PRO A 284 -16.47 56.32 -1.14
N GLU A 285 -15.29 56.35 -0.52
CA GLU A 285 -14.09 56.94 -1.10
C GLU A 285 -13.24 55.91 -1.85
N LEU A 286 -13.10 56.16 -3.15
CA LEU A 286 -12.07 55.64 -4.05
C LEU A 286 -10.88 56.59 -4.03
N GLU A 287 -9.65 56.10 -3.84
CA GLU A 287 -8.40 56.67 -4.40
C GLU A 287 -7.28 55.64 -4.18
N GLN A 288 -6.82 54.93 -5.23
CA GLN A 288 -5.64 55.27 -6.02
C GLN A 288 -4.39 55.60 -5.20
N GLU A 289 -3.42 54.67 -5.16
CA GLU A 289 -2.03 55.07 -5.39
C GLU A 289 -1.19 53.94 -5.99
N GLU A 290 -0.71 54.21 -7.20
CA GLU A 290 0.21 53.46 -8.01
C GLU A 290 1.56 54.20 -8.00
N ALA A 291 2.67 53.46 -7.86
CA ALA A 291 4.02 53.79 -8.33
C ALA A 291 4.81 55.01 -7.77
N VAL A 292 5.89 54.70 -7.03
CA VAL A 292 7.19 55.43 -7.07
C VAL A 292 8.32 54.38 -6.98
N GLN A 293 8.94 53.94 -8.08
CA GLN A 293 10.17 54.46 -8.72
C GLN A 293 11.45 54.60 -7.86
N ARG A 294 12.38 53.66 -8.13
CA ARG A 294 13.80 53.81 -8.57
C ARG A 294 14.92 54.32 -7.62
N MET A 295 15.89 53.40 -7.43
CA MET A 295 17.39 53.50 -7.55
C MET A 295 18.19 54.05 -6.35
N PRO A 296 19.54 53.82 -6.21
CA PRO A 296 20.49 53.02 -7.00
C PRO A 296 21.43 52.06 -6.19
N ARG A 297 22.31 51.37 -6.95
CA ARG A 297 23.51 50.57 -6.56
C ARG A 297 24.53 51.31 -5.67
N SER A 298 25.23 50.54 -4.82
CA SER A 298 26.66 50.68 -4.43
C SER A 298 27.04 49.46 -3.57
N SER A 299 27.76 48.44 -4.05
CA SER A 299 29.23 48.31 -4.19
C SER A 299 30.07 48.55 -2.93
N THR A 300 30.42 47.45 -2.24
CA THR A 300 31.66 47.18 -1.45
C THR A 300 31.53 45.70 -1.03
N GLY A 301 32.46 44.76 -1.25
CA GLY A 301 33.91 44.85 -1.29
C GLY A 301 34.49 44.24 0.00
N GLY A 302 34.86 42.97 -0.01
CA GLY A 302 35.57 42.24 1.07
C GLY A 302 35.37 40.72 0.91
N VAL A 303 36.28 39.87 0.40
CA VAL A 303 37.72 39.61 0.66
C VAL A 303 37.97 38.84 1.97
N LEU A 304 38.54 37.61 1.81
CA LEU A 304 39.11 36.64 2.77
C LEU A 304 38.11 35.75 3.53
N SER A 305 38.29 34.43 3.71
CA SER A 305 39.37 33.47 3.42
C SER A 305 38.79 32.04 3.48
N PRO A 306 39.40 31.04 2.81
CA PRO A 306 38.99 29.64 2.90
C PRO A 306 39.69 28.94 4.07
N SER A 307 38.94 28.25 4.92
CA SER A 307 39.52 27.34 5.93
C SER A 307 39.32 25.91 5.51
N ASP A 308 40.46 25.30 5.20
CA ASP A 308 40.79 23.89 5.20
C ASP A 308 40.02 23.07 6.24
N SER A 309 39.47 21.95 5.80
CA SER A 309 39.36 20.74 6.63
C SER A 309 39.58 19.52 5.75
N ARG A 310 40.87 19.32 5.51
CA ARG A 310 41.52 18.13 4.97
C ARG A 310 41.32 17.00 5.98
N MET A 311 40.37 16.09 5.73
CA MET A 311 40.21 14.91 6.57
C MET A 311 41.25 13.88 6.13
N THR A 312 42.19 13.63 7.04
CA THR A 312 43.34 12.77 6.92
C THR A 312 42.94 11.30 6.82
N LEU A 313 43.48 10.65 5.80
CA LEU A 313 43.66 9.20 5.68
C LEU A 313 44.60 8.76 6.81
N ASP A 314 44.06 8.11 7.85
CA ASP A 314 44.87 7.31 8.75
C ASP A 314 44.80 5.83 8.39
N ARG A 315 45.99 5.37 8.04
CA ARG A 315 46.43 4.05 7.67
C ARG A 315 46.80 3.35 8.98
N VAL A 316 45.96 2.43 9.46
CA VAL A 316 46.38 1.47 10.49
C VAL A 316 46.59 0.12 9.83
N SER A 317 47.87 -0.23 9.71
CA SER A 317 48.37 -1.56 9.38
C SER A 317 49.02 -2.11 10.64
N SER A 318 48.54 -3.26 11.13
CA SER A 318 49.38 -4.26 11.83
C SER A 318 48.58 -5.52 12.14
N ASN A 319 48.94 -6.59 11.41
CA ASN A 319 49.39 -7.89 11.90
C ASN A 319 48.58 -8.67 12.96
N ALA A 320 47.96 -9.75 12.49
CA ALA A 320 48.02 -11.12 13.03
C ALA A 320 47.57 -12.02 11.86
N HIS A 321 48.38 -12.87 11.21
CA HIS A 321 49.20 -13.99 11.70
C HIS A 321 48.45 -14.86 12.69
N GLU A 322 47.60 -15.77 12.17
CA GLU A 322 47.43 -17.09 12.75
C GLU A 322 47.47 -18.12 11.62
N ASP A 323 48.61 -18.79 11.58
CA ASP A 323 48.81 -20.08 10.96
C ASP A 323 47.99 -21.13 11.72
N PHE A 324 47.23 -21.95 11.00
CA PHE A 324 46.78 -23.24 11.52
C PHE A 324 46.81 -24.29 10.40
N GLU A 325 48.03 -24.73 10.09
CA GLU A 325 48.28 -26.08 9.59
C GLU A 325 48.42 -27.02 10.81
N SER A 326 47.66 -28.12 10.80
CA SER A 326 48.01 -29.45 11.36
C SER A 326 46.72 -30.27 11.42
N ALA A 327 46.47 -31.14 10.43
CA ALA A 327 46.88 -32.55 10.38
C ALA A 327 45.74 -33.47 10.85
N VAL A 328 45.25 -34.32 9.95
CA VAL A 328 45.43 -35.79 9.99
C VAL A 328 44.42 -36.45 10.94
N ASP A 329 43.37 -37.07 10.37
CA ASP A 329 43.29 -38.54 10.32
C ASP A 329 42.08 -39.01 9.50
N VAL A 330 42.36 -39.83 8.49
CA VAL A 330 41.40 -40.58 7.68
C VAL A 330 41.46 -42.03 8.13
N PRO A 331 40.38 -42.63 8.65
CA PRO A 331 40.32 -44.07 8.77
C PRO A 331 39.91 -44.68 7.43
N VAL A 332 40.89 -45.29 6.77
CA VAL A 332 40.72 -46.34 5.76
C VAL A 332 40.13 -47.57 6.46
N GLY A 333 38.88 -47.89 6.12
CA GLY A 333 38.18 -49.10 6.56
C GLY A 333 37.91 -50.04 5.39
N SER A 334 38.64 -51.14 5.37
CA SER A 334 38.66 -52.25 4.39
C SER A 334 37.34 -53.01 4.20
N SER A 335 37.16 -53.46 2.95
CA SER A 335 36.69 -54.79 2.49
C SER A 335 35.53 -55.53 3.20
N ALA A 336 34.47 -55.79 2.42
CA ALA A 336 33.75 -57.07 2.39
C ALA A 336 33.09 -57.23 0.99
N ALA A 337 33.64 -58.11 0.14
CA ALA A 337 33.11 -59.44 -0.17
C ALA A 337 31.72 -59.41 -0.86
N VAL A 338 31.65 -59.52 -2.18
CA VAL A 338 31.48 -60.80 -2.92
C VAL A 338 30.28 -61.61 -2.41
N GLN A 339 29.18 -61.58 -3.17
CA GLN A 339 28.47 -62.81 -3.53
C GLN A 339 27.58 -62.59 -4.76
N THR A 340 28.10 -63.08 -5.89
CA THR A 340 27.33 -63.51 -7.05
C THR A 340 26.61 -64.82 -6.69
N THR A 341 25.30 -64.87 -6.86
CA THR A 341 24.56 -66.13 -6.98
C THR A 341 23.71 -66.12 -8.24
N SER A 342 24.17 -66.93 -9.19
CA SER A 342 23.46 -67.43 -10.35
C SER A 342 22.84 -68.79 -10.01
N SER A 343 21.55 -68.97 -10.28
CA SER A 343 20.83 -70.27 -10.42
C SER A 343 19.33 -69.92 -10.43
N SER A 344 18.46 -70.38 -11.32
CA SER A 344 18.49 -71.29 -12.46
C SER A 344 17.24 -71.02 -13.30
#